data_AF-A0A8S3IQR9-F1
#
_entry.id   AF-A0A8S3IQR9-F1
#
_cell.length_a   1.000
_cell.length_b   1.000
_cell.length_c   1.000
_cell.angle_alpha   90.00
_cell.angle_beta   90.00
_cell.angle_gamma   90.00
#
_symmetry.space_group_name_H-M   'P 1'
#
loop_
_entity.id
_entity.type
_entity.pdbx_description
1 polymer ?
#
loop_
_entity_poly.entity_id
_entity_poly.type
_entity_poly.pdbx_seq_one_letter_code
_entity_poly.pdbx_strand_id
1 'polypeptide(L)' 'VFDLSQQYKTNLTGVQFFRAVEIDGNQYGVWVFEKGTFLNDGARGYEHWAFIGNHDFTDGQESAFVTFESRT' A
#
# COMPACT_ATOMS: atom_id res chain seq x y z
N VAL A 1 -2.70 -3.53 3.19
CA VAL A 1 -3.91 -2.83 3.66
C VAL A 1 -3.60 -1.36 3.62
N PHE A 2 -4.28 -0.61 2.76
CA PHE A 2 -3.99 0.79 2.49
C PHE A 2 -5.27 1.60 2.64
N ASP A 3 -5.20 2.74 3.32
CA ASP A 3 -6.32 3.67 3.51
C ASP A 3 -6.70 4.30 2.16
N LEU A 4 -7.94 4.06 1.71
CA LEU A 4 -8.44 4.54 0.42
C LEU A 4 -8.93 5.99 0.45
N SER A 5 -8.98 6.62 1.64
CA SER A 5 -9.28 8.05 1.76
C SER A 5 -8.12 8.94 1.34
N GLN A 6 -6.91 8.38 1.30
CA GLN A 6 -5.68 9.06 0.91
C GLN A 6 -5.40 8.86 -0.58
N GLN A 7 -4.74 9.83 -1.21
CA GLN A 7 -4.29 9.66 -2.58
C GLN A 7 -3.16 8.63 -2.63
N TYR A 8 -3.29 7.64 -3.48
CA TYR A 8 -2.27 6.62 -3.66
C TYR A 8 -2.06 6.29 -5.14
N LYS A 9 -0.85 5.85 -5.48
CA LYS A 9 -0.53 5.32 -6.82
C LYS A 9 0.06 3.92 -6.66
N THR A 10 -0.29 3.00 -7.55
CA THR A 10 0.21 1.62 -7.50
C THR A 10 0.72 1.17 -8.85
N ASN A 11 1.78 0.38 -8.87
CA ASN A 11 2.19 -0.38 -10.04
C ASN A 11 2.45 -1.83 -9.62
N LEU A 12 1.42 -2.68 -9.71
CA LEU A 12 1.44 -4.05 -9.20
C LEU A 12 1.51 -5.06 -10.33
N THR A 13 2.33 -6.10 -10.13
CA THR A 13 2.39 -7.28 -10.99
C THR A 13 1.84 -8.49 -10.25
N GLY A 14 1.13 -9.36 -10.98
CA GLY A 14 0.64 -10.62 -10.41
C GLY A 14 -0.43 -10.43 -9.33
N VAL A 15 -1.35 -9.47 -9.50
CA VAL A 15 -2.46 -9.27 -8.56
C VAL A 15 -3.37 -10.50 -8.55
N GLN A 16 -3.42 -11.18 -7.41
CA GLN A 16 -4.28 -12.36 -7.19
C GLN A 16 -5.59 -11.98 -6.49
N PHE A 17 -5.59 -10.89 -5.72
CA PHE A 17 -6.75 -10.45 -4.97
C PHE A 17 -6.74 -8.94 -4.78
N PHE A 18 -7.93 -8.35 -4.87
CA PHE A 18 -8.21 -7.01 -4.38
C PHE A 18 -9.61 -6.97 -3.76
N ARG A 19 -9.73 -6.32 -2.59
CA ARG A 19 -11.02 -5.98 -1.99
C ARG A 19 -10.94 -4.69 -1.19
N ALA A 20 -11.97 -3.86 -1.29
CA ALA A 20 -12.24 -2.79 -0.35
C ALA A 20 -13.04 -3.32 0.85
N VAL A 21 -12.62 -2.97 2.06
CA VAL A 21 -13.29 -3.32 3.32
C VAL A 21 -13.52 -2.06 4.13
N GLU A 22 -14.66 -2.00 4.82
CA GLU A 22 -14.96 -0.92 5.76
C GLU A 22 -14.51 -1.33 7.17
N ILE A 23 -13.78 -0.45 7.85
CA ILE A 23 -13.37 -0.60 9.24
C ILE A 23 -13.60 0.74 9.93
N ASP A 24 -14.46 0.75 10.95
CA ASP A 24 -14.82 1.96 11.73
C ASP A 24 -15.21 3.17 10.84
N GLY A 25 -15.95 2.91 9.75
CA GLY A 25 -16.41 3.92 8.79
C GLY A 25 -15.37 4.38 7.77
N ASN A 26 -14.14 3.84 7.80
CA ASN A 26 -13.09 4.13 6.83
C ASN A 26 -12.93 2.96 5.84
N GLN A 27 -12.67 3.30 4.57
CA GLN A 27 -12.47 2.30 3.52
C GLN A 27 -10.98 1.96 3.38
N TYR A 28 -10.66 0.68 3.43
CA TYR A 28 -9.31 0.16 3.26
C TYR A 28 -9.25 -0.83 2.11
N GLY A 29 -8.23 -0.70 1.26
CA GLY A 29 -7.94 -1.67 0.23
C GLY A 29 -7.04 -2.79 0.75
N VAL A 30 -7.36 -4.02 0.40
CA VAL A 30 -6.57 -5.21 0.70
C VAL A 30 -6.15 -5.83 -0.63
N TRP A 31 -4.84 -5.96 -0.85
CA TRP A 31 -4.27 -6.56 -2.06
C TRP A 31 -3.44 -7.79 -1.71
N VAL A 32 -3.49 -8.79 -2.59
CA VAL A 32 -2.51 -9.89 -2.65
C VAL A 32 -1.93 -9.86 -4.06
N PHE A 33 -0.60 -9.75 -4.15
CA PHE A 33 0.13 -9.55 -5.39
C PHE A 33 1.56 -10.10 -5.26
N GLU A 34 2.27 -10.26 -6.37
CA GLU A 34 3.61 -10.85 -6.38
C GLU A 34 4.71 -9.84 -6.06
N LYS A 35 4.66 -8.69 -6.73
CA LYS A 35 5.63 -7.59 -6.57
C LYS A 35 5.06 -6.29 -7.12
N GLY A 36 5.69 -5.17 -6.79
CA GLY A 36 5.30 -3.88 -7.31
C GLY A 36 5.49 -2.76 -6.31
N THR A 37 4.90 -1.61 -6.62
CA THR A 37 5.10 -0.40 -5.81
C THR A 37 3.79 0.21 -5.35
N PHE A 38 3.85 0.84 -4.18
CA PHE A 38 2.82 1.74 -3.66
C PHE A 38 3.48 3.09 -3.33
N LEU A 39 2.84 4.17 -3.77
CA LEU A 39 3.14 5.53 -3.34
C LEU A 39 1.96 6.05 -2.52
N ASN A 40 2.22 6.48 -1.29
CA ASN A 40 1.30 7.32 -0.53
C ASN A 40 1.58 8.80 -0.86
N ASP A 41 0.59 9.48 -1.42
CA ASP A 41 0.60 10.93 -1.69
C ASP A 41 -0.25 11.70 -0.64
N GLY A 42 -0.68 11.01 0.42
CA GLY A 42 -1.46 11.56 1.52
C GLY A 42 -0.60 12.03 2.70
N ALA A 43 -1.09 13.04 3.42
CA ALA A 43 -0.47 13.52 4.65
C ALA A 43 -0.38 12.37 5.69
N ARG A 44 0.73 12.35 6.45
CA ARG A 44 1.05 11.41 7.57
C ARG A 44 1.68 10.06 7.18
N GLY A 45 2.23 9.93 5.97
CA GLY A 45 3.13 8.82 5.63
C GLY A 45 2.48 7.44 5.77
N TYR A 46 3.09 6.51 6.50
CA TYR A 46 2.63 5.11 6.63
C TYR A 46 1.71 4.85 7.83
N GLU A 47 1.33 5.86 8.63
CA GLU A 47 0.60 5.68 9.91
C GLU A 47 -0.71 4.87 9.78
N HIS A 48 -1.32 4.85 8.61
CA HIS A 48 -2.60 4.17 8.34
C HIS A 48 -2.46 2.91 7.48
N TRP A 49 -1.22 2.47 7.19
CA TRP A 49 -0.93 1.42 6.22
C TRP A 49 -0.29 0.21 6.91
N ALA A 50 -0.69 -0.99 6.49
CA ALA A 50 -0.13 -2.24 7.00
C ALA A 50 0.14 -3.21 5.85
N PHE A 51 1.30 -3.85 5.83
CA PHE A 51 1.69 -4.79 4.80
C PHE A 51 2.66 -5.84 5.34
N ILE A 52 2.78 -6.95 4.63
CA ILE A 52 3.70 -8.05 4.91
C ILE A 52 4.34 -8.49 3.60
N GLY A 53 5.64 -8.78 3.63
CA GLY A 53 6.38 -9.17 2.42
C GLY A 53 7.86 -8.81 2.52
N ASN A 54 8.62 -9.11 1.46
CA ASN A 54 9.95 -8.54 1.28
C ASN A 54 9.80 -7.16 0.63
N HIS A 55 10.32 -6.11 1.26
CA HIS A 55 10.07 -4.74 0.80
C HIS A 55 11.12 -3.76 1.30
N ASP A 56 11.29 -2.69 0.51
CA ASP A 56 12.12 -1.52 0.83
C ASP A 56 11.26 -0.27 0.94
N PHE A 57 11.74 0.67 1.77
CA PHE A 57 11.07 1.94 2.05
C PHE A 57 11.92 3.13 1.70
N THR A 58 11.27 4.14 1.13
CA THR A 58 11.78 5.51 1.11
C THR A 58 10.77 6.39 1.82
N ASP A 59 11.15 6.89 3.00
CA ASP A 59 10.34 7.84 3.76
C ASP A 59 10.60 9.26 3.28
N GLY A 60 9.54 9.95 2.87
CA GLY A 60 9.51 11.36 2.58
C GLY A 60 8.55 12.04 3.56
N GLN A 61 8.89 13.25 4.03
CA GLN A 61 8.09 13.98 5.02
C GLN A 61 6.60 14.14 4.64
N GLU A 62 6.28 14.07 3.35
CA GLU A 62 4.91 14.22 2.79
C GLU A 62 4.45 13.02 1.95
N SER A 63 5.34 12.07 1.64
CA SER A 63 5.01 10.91 0.80
C SER A 63 5.83 9.69 1.20
N ALA A 64 5.20 8.51 1.21
CA ALA A 64 5.86 7.25 1.53
C ALA A 64 5.85 6.34 0.30
N PHE A 65 7.02 5.87 -0.10
CA PHE A 65 7.14 4.93 -1.21
C PHE A 65 7.57 3.56 -0.70
N VAL A 66 6.83 2.53 -1.11
CA VAL A 66 7.13 1.13 -0.82
C VAL A 66 7.32 0.37 -2.10
N THR A 67 8.42 -0.39 -2.17
CA THR A 67 8.67 -1.38 -3.21
C THR A 67 8.59 -2.77 -2.59
N PHE A 68 7.74 -3.63 -3.13
CA PHE A 68 7.65 -5.05 -2.79
C PHE A 68 8.37 -5.88 -3.83
N GLU A 69 9.25 -6.76 -3.36
CA GLU A 69 9.95 -7.73 -4.19
C GLU A 69 9.34 -9.13 -4.04
N SER A 70 9.36 -9.90 -5.12
CA SER A 70 8.90 -11.28 -5.09
C SER A 70 9.77 -12.08 -4.15
N ARG A 71 9.16 -12.94 -3.32
CA ARG A 71 9.92 -13.95 -2.59
C ARG A 71 10.45 -14.96 -3.60
N THR A 72 11.78 -15.02 -3.75
CA THR A 72 12.48 -16.16 -4.37
C THR A 72 12.26 -17.44 -3.59
#